data_AF-A0A812MCX1-F1
#
_entry.id   AF-A0A812MCX1-F1
#
_cell.length_a   1.000
_cell.length_b   1.000
_cell.length_c   1.000
_cell.angle_alpha   90.00
_cell.angle_beta   90.00
_cell.angle_gamma   90.00
#
_symmetry.space_group_name_H-M   'P 1'
#
loop_
_entity.id
_entity.type
_entity.pdbx_description
1 polymer ?
#
loop_
_entity_poly.entity_id
_entity_poly.type
_entity_poly.pdbx_seq_one_letter_code
_entity_poly.pdbx_strand_id
1 'polypeptide(L)'
;GPKSMTLAESEAASTLALAVLAAKSTAPVPAERSPSQTPKQAEPPEPPEQVQGAEHAKGSKVVVVNGVPYTQLNTIGRGGSSKVYLVQNPQGSTFALKRVATESVKQLEAFQNEVVLLQQLRDRDNVIQVVDAEVDRERGRINIVMEAGDMDLGRFLQSQPRLTLSQIQHLWKQMLEAVQ
;
A
#
# COMPACT_ATOMS: atom_id res chain seq x y z
N GLY A 1 -4.92 19.05 37.63
CA GLY A 1 -4.50 20.03 36.61
C GLY A 1 -3.78 19.29 35.51
N PRO A 2 -4.16 19.43 34.24
CA PRO A 2 -3.51 18.69 33.17
C PRO A 2 -2.13 19.29 32.91
N LYS A 3 -1.13 18.41 32.82
CA LYS A 3 0.26 18.75 32.53
C LYS A 3 0.38 19.23 31.08
N SER A 4 1.11 20.32 30.91
CA SER A 4 1.48 20.91 29.63
C SER A 4 2.30 19.90 28.82
N MET A 5 1.76 19.48 27.68
CA MET A 5 2.44 18.66 26.67
C MET A 5 3.29 19.59 25.81
N THR A 6 4.56 19.26 25.58
CA THR A 6 5.52 20.12 24.87
C THR A 6 5.29 20.06 23.35
N LEU A 7 5.54 21.18 22.66
CA LEU A 7 5.27 21.33 21.21
C LEU A 7 5.93 20.26 20.31
N ALA A 8 6.98 19.57 20.77
CA ALA A 8 7.67 18.54 19.99
C ALA A 8 6.90 17.20 19.93
N GLU A 9 6.07 16.89 20.93
CA GLU A 9 5.24 15.67 20.94
C GLU A 9 3.97 15.84 20.07
N SER A 10 3.58 17.10 19.83
CA SER A 10 2.46 17.49 18.94
C SER A 10 2.77 17.24 17.44
N GLU A 11 4.02 17.45 17.01
CA GLU A 11 4.40 17.25 15.59
C GLU A 11 4.54 15.77 15.20
N ALA A 12 4.90 14.90 16.16
CA ALA A 12 4.98 13.46 15.92
C ALA A 12 3.59 12.81 15.74
N ALA A 13 2.59 13.25 16.51
CA ALA A 13 1.22 12.77 16.38
C ALA A 13 0.55 13.25 15.07
N SER A 14 0.88 14.45 14.61
CA SER A 14 0.35 15.03 13.35
C SER A 14 0.85 14.28 12.10
N THR A 15 2.02 13.63 12.17
CA THR A 15 2.59 12.89 11.03
C THR A 15 2.00 11.49 10.87
N LEU A 16 1.47 10.86 11.93
CA LEU A 16 0.85 9.53 11.85
C LEU A 16 -0.53 9.52 11.18
N ALA A 17 -1.27 10.63 11.22
CA ALA A 17 -2.56 10.74 10.52
C ALA A 17 -2.42 10.86 8.99
N LEU A 18 -1.23 11.16 8.48
CA LEU A 18 -0.98 11.43 7.05
C LEU A 18 -0.68 10.18 6.22
N ALA A 19 -0.45 9.02 6.84
CA ALA A 19 -0.24 7.76 6.10
C ALA A 19 -1.55 7.17 5.54
N VAL A 20 -2.71 7.70 5.92
CA VAL A 20 -4.04 7.24 5.48
C VAL A 20 -4.44 7.80 4.09
N LEU A 21 -3.68 8.72 3.47
CA LEU A 21 -4.22 9.56 2.38
C LEU A 21 -3.37 9.77 1.12
N ALA A 22 -2.33 8.99 0.86
CA ALA A 22 -1.43 9.28 -0.27
C ALA A 22 -1.33 8.16 -1.32
N ALA A 23 -2.24 8.17 -2.30
CA ALA A 23 -1.96 7.72 -3.66
C ALA A 23 -2.57 8.72 -4.66
N LYS A 24 -1.79 9.75 -5.01
CA LYS A 24 -2.18 10.70 -6.05
C LYS A 24 -2.08 10.07 -7.44
N SER A 25 -3.18 10.25 -8.16
CA SER A 25 -3.39 10.06 -9.59
C SER A 25 -2.55 11.03 -10.42
N THR A 26 -1.82 10.50 -11.41
CA THR A 26 -1.44 11.23 -12.63
C THR A 26 -1.60 10.29 -13.82
N ALA A 27 -2.68 10.46 -14.57
CA ALA A 27 -2.88 9.83 -15.87
C ALA A 27 -2.12 10.60 -16.97
N PRO A 28 -1.55 9.92 -17.99
CA PRO A 28 -1.25 10.56 -19.26
C PRO A 28 -2.35 10.27 -20.31
N VAL A 29 -2.63 11.33 -21.07
CA VAL A 29 -3.49 11.42 -22.24
C VAL A 29 -3.07 10.42 -23.35
N PRO A 30 -4.00 9.76 -24.08
CA PRO A 30 -3.66 9.01 -25.29
C PRO A 30 -3.56 9.96 -26.49
N ALA A 31 -2.42 9.93 -27.20
CA ALA A 31 -2.28 10.56 -28.51
C ALA A 31 -2.67 9.56 -29.60
N GLU A 32 -3.75 9.88 -30.32
CA GLU A 32 -4.18 9.21 -31.56
C GLU A 32 -3.14 9.41 -32.67
N ARG A 33 -2.88 8.35 -33.45
CA ARG A 33 -2.37 8.45 -34.82
C ARG A 33 -3.12 7.47 -35.72
N SER A 34 -3.73 7.99 -36.78
CA SER A 34 -4.19 7.26 -37.97
C SER A 34 -3.47 7.86 -39.20
N PRO A 35 -3.66 7.34 -40.42
CA PRO A 35 -3.26 6.03 -40.92
C PRO A 35 -2.36 6.17 -42.18
N SER A 36 -1.71 5.11 -42.64
CA SER A 36 -1.22 5.06 -44.03
C SER A 36 -1.27 3.63 -44.58
N GLN A 37 -2.06 3.49 -45.64
CA GLN A 37 -2.28 2.29 -46.43
C GLN A 37 -1.35 2.30 -47.65
N THR A 38 -0.84 1.14 -48.07
CA THR A 38 -0.61 0.74 -49.48
C THR A 38 -0.35 -0.78 -49.55
N PRO A 39 -0.47 -1.47 -50.71
CA PRO A 39 -1.49 -2.50 -50.91
C PRO A 39 -0.98 -3.95 -51.11
N LYS A 40 -1.96 -4.87 -51.04
CA LYS A 40 -1.96 -6.33 -51.17
C LYS A 40 -1.15 -6.92 -52.34
N GLN A 41 -0.41 -8.00 -52.05
CA GLN A 41 -0.19 -9.13 -52.96
C GLN A 41 -0.30 -10.43 -52.15
N ALA A 42 -0.95 -11.45 -52.73
CA ALA A 42 -1.46 -12.64 -52.07
C ALA A 42 -0.48 -13.83 -52.11
N GLU A 43 -0.39 -14.59 -51.02
CA GLU A 43 0.30 -15.88 -50.93
C GLU A 43 -0.56 -16.90 -50.11
N PRO A 44 -0.55 -18.21 -50.41
CA PRO A 44 -1.52 -19.23 -49.94
C PRO A 44 -1.36 -19.68 -48.47
N PRO A 45 -2.34 -20.42 -47.90
CA PRO A 45 -2.55 -20.51 -46.45
C PRO A 45 -1.60 -21.49 -45.74
N GLU A 46 -0.95 -21.02 -44.67
CA GLU A 46 -0.25 -21.84 -43.67
C GLU A 46 -1.22 -22.47 -42.64
N PRO A 47 -0.85 -23.60 -42.00
CA PRO A 47 -1.72 -24.37 -41.11
C PRO A 47 -2.02 -23.66 -39.78
N PRO A 48 -3.13 -23.99 -39.09
CA PRO A 48 -3.69 -23.18 -38.01
C PRO A 48 -2.75 -23.01 -36.80
N GLU A 49 -2.51 -21.75 -36.46
CA GLU A 49 -1.86 -21.30 -35.24
C GLU A 49 -2.49 -21.93 -34.00
N GLN A 50 -1.63 -22.57 -33.21
CA GLN A 50 -1.93 -22.94 -31.84
C GLN A 50 -2.10 -21.66 -31.02
N VAL A 51 -3.27 -21.48 -30.42
CA VAL A 51 -3.55 -20.48 -29.39
C VAL A 51 -2.68 -20.78 -28.16
N GLN A 52 -1.44 -20.28 -28.17
CA GLN A 52 -0.55 -20.26 -27.01
C GLN A 52 -0.79 -18.96 -26.24
N GLY A 53 -1.92 -18.91 -25.54
CA GLY A 53 -2.13 -17.98 -24.43
C GLY A 53 -1.40 -18.48 -23.19
N ALA A 54 -0.08 -18.65 -23.28
CA ALA A 54 0.77 -18.82 -22.10
C ALA A 54 1.19 -17.42 -21.64
N GLU A 55 0.28 -16.73 -20.95
CA GLU A 55 0.68 -15.59 -20.14
C GLU A 55 1.76 -16.08 -19.17
N HIS A 56 2.93 -15.47 -19.28
CA HIS A 56 4.10 -15.81 -18.50
C HIS A 56 3.74 -15.83 -17.01
N ALA A 57 3.79 -17.02 -16.40
CA ALA A 57 3.79 -17.17 -14.96
C ALA A 57 5.08 -16.53 -14.42
N LYS A 58 5.06 -15.20 -14.22
CA LYS A 58 6.08 -14.50 -13.44
C LYS A 58 6.09 -15.18 -12.09
N GLY A 59 7.17 -15.91 -11.78
CA GLY A 59 7.33 -16.61 -10.51
C GLY A 59 6.92 -15.69 -9.36
N SER A 60 5.99 -16.16 -8.53
CA SER A 60 5.45 -15.38 -7.42
C SER A 60 6.60 -14.98 -6.49
N LYS A 61 6.83 -13.68 -6.34
CA LYS A 61 7.92 -13.18 -5.50
C LYS A 61 7.60 -13.43 -4.04
N VAL A 62 8.47 -14.12 -3.32
CA VAL A 62 8.32 -14.38 -1.89
C VAL A 62 9.13 -13.37 -1.07
N VAL A 63 8.56 -12.91 0.03
CA VAL A 63 9.22 -12.07 1.03
C VAL A 63 9.15 -12.78 2.36
N VAL A 64 10.29 -12.99 3.02
CA VAL A 64 10.33 -13.53 4.38
C VAL A 64 10.32 -12.37 5.36
N VAL A 65 9.49 -12.45 6.39
CA VAL A 65 9.46 -11.53 7.53
C VAL A 65 9.52 -12.37 8.81
N ASN A 66 10.57 -12.20 9.63
CA ASN A 66 10.82 -12.95 10.87
C ASN A 66 10.65 -14.48 10.72
N GLY A 67 11.13 -15.03 9.60
CA GLY A 67 11.05 -16.46 9.29
C GLY A 67 9.73 -16.93 8.67
N VAL A 68 8.72 -16.07 8.57
CA VAL A 68 7.45 -16.39 7.91
C VAL A 68 7.50 -15.98 6.43
N PRO A 69 7.29 -16.89 5.48
CA PRO A 69 7.27 -16.56 4.06
C PRO A 69 5.90 -16.02 3.62
N TYR A 70 5.92 -14.88 2.94
CA TYR A 70 4.75 -14.22 2.36
C TYR A 70 4.86 -14.17 0.84
N THR A 71 3.87 -14.72 0.15
CA THR A 71 3.78 -14.70 -1.31
C THR A 71 3.20 -13.35 -1.76
N GLN A 72 3.93 -12.61 -2.57
CA GLN A 72 3.46 -11.34 -3.11
C GLN A 72 2.41 -11.57 -4.21
N LEU A 73 1.19 -11.03 -4.01
CA LEU A 73 0.09 -11.11 -4.96
C LEU A 73 0.09 -9.92 -5.92
N ASN A 74 0.09 -8.70 -5.38
CA ASN A 74 0.09 -7.47 -6.18
C ASN A 74 0.82 -6.32 -5.46
N THR A 75 0.95 -5.17 -6.11
CA THR A 75 1.39 -3.92 -5.47
C THR A 75 0.19 -3.00 -5.32
N ILE A 76 -0.15 -2.62 -4.09
CA ILE A 76 -1.31 -1.77 -3.77
C ILE A 76 -0.96 -0.33 -3.47
N GLY A 77 0.31 -0.02 -3.18
CA GLY A 77 0.76 1.33 -2.89
C GLY A 77 2.21 1.57 -3.27
N ARG A 78 2.52 2.80 -3.69
CA ARG A 78 3.88 3.26 -3.98
C ARG A 78 4.06 4.67 -3.43
N GLY A 79 5.12 4.87 -2.67
CA GLY A 79 5.59 6.17 -2.21
C GLY A 79 7.07 6.35 -2.56
N GLY A 80 7.68 7.46 -2.12
CA GLY A 80 9.10 7.76 -2.41
C GLY A 80 10.05 6.68 -1.89
N SER A 81 10.03 6.43 -0.58
CA SER A 81 10.88 5.43 0.09
C SER A 81 10.18 4.09 0.33
N SER A 82 8.92 3.93 -0.12
CA SER A 82 8.04 2.86 0.35
C SER A 82 7.26 2.19 -0.79
N LYS A 83 7.02 0.89 -0.66
CA LYS A 83 6.10 0.12 -1.48
C LYS A 83 5.21 -0.74 -0.58
N VAL A 84 3.93 -0.84 -0.92
CA VAL A 84 2.97 -1.67 -0.20
C VAL A 84 2.47 -2.76 -1.14
N TYR A 85 2.52 -4.00 -0.67
CA TYR A 85 2.13 -5.18 -1.43
C TYR A 85 0.97 -5.88 -0.74
N LEU A 86 0.02 -6.38 -1.51
CA LEU A 86 -0.87 -7.42 -0.99
C LEU A 86 -0.09 -8.73 -1.00
N VAL A 87 -0.08 -9.41 0.13
CA VAL A 87 0.66 -10.66 0.31
C VAL A 87 -0.21 -11.72 0.96
N GLN A 88 0.15 -12.99 0.75
CA GLN A 88 -0.52 -14.13 1.36
C GLN A 88 0.47 -14.93 2.21
N ASN A 89 0.08 -15.29 3.43
CA ASN A 89 0.88 -16.18 4.27
C ASN A 89 0.68 -17.67 3.87
N PRO A 90 1.42 -18.63 4.46
CA PRO A 90 1.28 -20.05 4.13
C PRO A 90 -0.09 -20.64 4.46
N GLN A 91 -0.85 -20.00 5.36
CA GLN A 91 -2.20 -20.40 5.75
C GLN A 91 -3.27 -19.90 4.78
N GLY A 92 -2.90 -19.09 3.77
CA GLY A 92 -3.83 -18.52 2.80
C GLY A 92 -4.46 -17.19 3.21
N SER A 93 -4.14 -16.66 4.39
CA SER A 93 -4.62 -15.35 4.86
C SER A 93 -3.86 -14.22 4.17
N THR A 94 -4.62 -13.16 3.82
CA THR A 94 -4.11 -12.01 3.08
C THR A 94 -3.77 -10.85 4.02
N PHE A 95 -2.66 -10.17 3.73
CA PHE A 95 -2.13 -9.04 4.49
C PHE A 95 -1.60 -7.95 3.56
N ALA A 96 -1.38 -6.76 4.11
CA ALA A 96 -0.56 -5.74 3.47
C ALA A 96 0.88 -5.81 4.01
N LEU A 97 1.86 -5.82 3.12
CA LEU A 97 3.29 -5.74 3.46
C LEU A 97 3.84 -4.40 2.98
N LYS A 98 4.11 -3.48 3.92
CA LYS A 98 4.81 -2.23 3.65
C LYS A 98 6.31 -2.48 3.75
N ARG A 99 7.02 -2.25 2.65
CA ARG A 99 8.48 -2.23 2.61
C ARG A 99 8.97 -0.81 2.50
N VAL A 100 9.77 -0.39 3.47
CA VAL A 100 10.48 0.89 3.48
C VAL A 100 11.96 0.63 3.20
N ALA A 101 12.59 1.48 2.39
CA ALA A 101 14.02 1.45 2.13
C ALA A 101 14.59 2.87 2.21
N THR A 102 15.71 3.04 2.90
CA THR A 102 16.44 4.30 2.97
C THR A 102 17.92 4.04 3.21
N GLU A 103 18.77 4.91 2.65
CA GLU A 103 20.21 4.93 2.92
C GLU A 103 20.55 5.78 4.16
N SER A 104 19.58 6.52 4.69
CA SER A 104 19.77 7.38 5.86
C SER A 104 19.46 6.62 7.15
N VAL A 105 20.49 6.46 7.99
CA VAL A 105 20.36 5.86 9.34
C VAL A 105 19.31 6.60 10.18
N LYS A 106 19.32 7.94 10.16
CA LYS A 106 18.36 8.75 10.90
C LYS A 106 16.92 8.51 10.44
N GLN A 107 16.70 8.36 9.13
CA GLN A 107 15.36 8.04 8.61
C GLN A 107 14.94 6.62 8.99
N LEU A 108 15.87 5.65 8.96
CA LEU A 108 15.60 4.28 9.36
C LEU A 108 15.17 4.21 10.83
N GLU A 109 15.87 4.92 11.72
CA GLU A 109 15.49 5.04 13.13
C GLU A 109 14.12 5.70 13.32
N ALA A 110 13.82 6.76 12.56
CA ALA A 110 12.51 7.40 12.61
C ALA A 110 11.39 6.44 12.18
N PHE A 111 11.59 5.67 11.11
CA PHE A 111 10.63 4.65 10.68
C PHE A 111 10.49 3.53 11.71
N GLN A 112 11.60 3.10 12.34
CA GLN A 112 11.55 2.10 13.41
C GLN A 112 10.72 2.60 14.60
N ASN A 113 10.88 3.86 15.00
CA ASN A 113 10.09 4.45 16.09
C ASN A 113 8.59 4.51 15.73
N GLU A 114 8.24 4.82 14.49
CA GLU A 114 6.86 4.78 14.00
C GLU A 114 6.26 3.36 14.12
N VAL A 115 7.03 2.32 13.78
CA VAL A 115 6.59 0.92 13.96
C VAL A 115 6.34 0.59 15.42
N VAL A 116 7.22 1.01 16.34
CA VAL A 116 7.05 0.78 17.78
C VAL A 116 5.78 1.46 18.28
N LEU A 117 5.52 2.70 17.85
CA LEU A 117 4.30 3.41 18.22
C LEU A 117 3.05 2.68 17.70
N LEU A 118 3.04 2.24 16.44
CA LEU A 118 1.91 1.48 15.90
C LEU A 118 1.67 0.16 16.65
N GLN A 119 2.73 -0.52 17.09
CA GLN A 119 2.60 -1.73 17.90
C GLN A 119 1.98 -1.45 19.28
N GLN A 120 2.25 -0.28 19.88
CA GLN A 120 1.63 0.14 21.14
C GLN A 120 0.14 0.50 20.99
N LEU A 121 -0.31 0.78 19.76
CA LEU A 121 -1.70 1.14 19.46
C LEU A 121 -2.55 -0.04 18.95
N ARG A 122 -2.03 -1.27 18.99
CA ARG A 122 -2.74 -2.49 18.52
C ARG A 122 -4.11 -2.70 19.17
N ASP A 123 -4.32 -2.26 20.39
CA ASP A 123 -5.61 -2.44 21.08
C ASP A 123 -6.65 -1.36 20.70
N ARG A 124 -6.39 -0.53 19.68
CA ARG A 124 -7.32 0.51 19.21
C ARG A 124 -7.96 0.14 17.87
N ASP A 125 -9.28 0.02 17.88
CA ASP A 125 -10.08 -0.40 16.73
C ASP A 125 -9.93 0.50 15.48
N ASN A 126 -9.67 1.79 15.66
CA ASN A 126 -9.55 2.75 14.56
C ASN A 126 -8.08 3.00 14.15
N VAL A 127 -7.15 2.14 14.57
CA VAL A 127 -5.74 2.18 14.18
C VAL A 127 -5.38 0.90 13.44
N ILE A 128 -4.61 1.06 12.35
CA ILE A 128 -4.16 -0.07 11.53
C ILE A 128 -3.41 -1.10 12.38
N GLN A 129 -3.80 -2.36 12.25
CA GLN A 129 -3.20 -3.44 13.01
C GLN A 129 -1.89 -3.93 12.39
N VAL A 130 -0.78 -3.67 13.07
CA VAL A 130 0.53 -4.25 12.72
C VAL A 130 0.57 -5.69 13.23
N VAL A 131 0.70 -6.66 12.35
CA VAL A 131 0.84 -8.09 12.71
C VAL A 131 2.29 -8.37 13.11
N ASP A 132 3.24 -7.92 12.29
CA ASP A 132 4.66 -8.19 12.50
C ASP A 132 5.54 -7.13 11.82
N ALA A 133 6.79 -7.00 12.26
CA ALA A 133 7.76 -6.13 11.61
C ALA A 133 9.20 -6.64 11.77
N GLU A 134 10.00 -6.46 10.72
CA GLU A 134 11.42 -6.82 10.69
C GLU A 134 12.26 -5.65 10.17
N VAL A 135 13.37 -5.38 10.85
CA VAL A 135 14.34 -4.34 10.50
C VAL A 135 15.64 -4.99 10.03
N ASP A 136 15.97 -4.78 8.76
CA ASP A 136 17.25 -5.14 8.15
C ASP A 136 18.12 -3.88 8.09
N ARG A 137 18.92 -3.66 9.15
CA ARG A 137 19.77 -2.47 9.27
C ARG A 137 20.90 -2.44 8.25
N GLU A 138 21.43 -3.60 7.87
CA GLU A 138 22.51 -3.69 6.89
C GLU A 138 22.06 -3.21 5.51
N ARG A 139 20.82 -3.54 5.12
CA ARG A 139 20.25 -3.09 3.85
C ARG A 139 19.43 -1.81 3.94
N GLY A 140 19.31 -1.21 5.13
CA GLY A 140 18.51 -0.01 5.37
C GLY A 140 17.02 -0.23 5.06
N ARG A 141 16.46 -1.37 5.46
CA ARG A 141 15.07 -1.76 5.13
C ARG A 141 14.24 -2.12 6.34
N ILE A 142 12.95 -1.83 6.24
CA ILE A 142 11.94 -2.30 7.19
C ILE A 142 10.83 -2.97 6.39
N ASN A 143 10.45 -4.18 6.78
CA ASN A 143 9.22 -4.83 6.33
C ASN A 143 8.21 -4.79 7.48
N ILE A 144 6.99 -4.37 7.19
CA ILE A 144 5.89 -4.29 8.16
C ILE A 144 4.72 -5.07 7.57
N VAL A 145 4.27 -6.10 8.26
CA VAL A 145 3.06 -6.86 7.93
C VAL A 145 1.93 -6.27 8.74
N MET A 146 0.86 -5.88 8.06
CA MET A 146 -0.33 -5.27 8.65
C MET A 146 -1.59 -5.86 8.04
N GLU A 147 -2.74 -5.64 8.68
CA GLU A 147 -4.02 -5.99 8.08
C GLU A 147 -4.18 -5.34 6.70
N ALA A 148 -4.88 -6.02 5.80
CA ALA A 148 -5.17 -5.49 4.47
C ALA A 148 -6.48 -4.69 4.53
N GLY A 149 -6.41 -3.39 4.24
CA GLY A 149 -7.60 -2.57 4.03
C GLY A 149 -8.20 -2.82 2.64
N ASP A 150 -9.53 -2.73 2.54
CA ASP A 150 -10.24 -2.91 1.27
C ASP A 150 -10.03 -1.72 0.31
N MET A 151 -10.16 -0.49 0.83
CA MET A 151 -10.09 0.74 0.05
C MET A 151 -9.72 1.94 0.94
N ASP A 152 -8.90 2.86 0.42
CA ASP A 152 -8.60 4.11 1.11
C ASP A 152 -9.80 5.08 1.07
N LEU A 153 -9.89 5.95 2.09
CA LEU A 153 -11.01 6.87 2.24
C LEU A 153 -11.13 7.84 1.04
N GLY A 154 -10.02 8.27 0.45
CA GLY A 154 -10.03 9.16 -0.71
C GLY A 154 -10.73 8.54 -1.91
N ARG A 155 -10.35 7.30 -2.25
CA ARG A 155 -10.99 6.51 -3.31
C ARG A 155 -12.44 6.19 -2.98
N PHE A 156 -12.75 5.86 -1.73
CA PHE A 156 -14.12 5.64 -1.28
C PHE A 156 -15.00 6.86 -1.51
N LEU A 157 -14.56 8.04 -1.08
CA LEU A 157 -15.29 9.31 -1.27
C LEU A 157 -15.49 9.65 -2.75
N GLN A 158 -14.49 9.38 -3.60
CA GLN A 158 -14.62 9.56 -5.05
C GLN A 158 -15.62 8.59 -5.68
N SER A 159 -15.68 7.35 -5.17
CA SER A 159 -16.62 6.34 -5.64
C SER A 159 -18.07 6.59 -5.17
N GLN A 160 -18.24 7.38 -4.11
CA GLN A 160 -19.52 7.68 -3.48
C GLN A 160 -19.82 9.18 -3.50
N PRO A 161 -20.34 9.72 -4.60
CA PRO A 161 -20.57 11.16 -4.76
C PRO A 161 -21.68 11.71 -3.86
N ARG A 162 -22.48 10.86 -3.21
CA ARG A 162 -23.53 11.26 -2.28
C ARG A 162 -23.50 10.38 -1.02
N LEU A 163 -22.84 10.88 0.01
CA LEU A 163 -22.93 10.31 1.35
C LEU A 163 -24.13 10.86 2.10
N THR A 164 -24.80 9.99 2.86
CA THR A 164 -25.81 10.40 3.83
C THR A 164 -25.15 11.05 5.04
N LEU A 165 -25.88 11.88 5.77
CA LEU A 165 -25.38 12.52 6.99
C LEU A 165 -24.90 11.47 8.01
N SER A 166 -25.61 10.36 8.16
CA SER A 166 -25.23 9.29 9.08
C SER A 166 -23.89 8.64 8.72
N GLN A 167 -23.61 8.45 7.42
CA GLN A 167 -22.32 7.94 6.96
C GLN A 167 -21.20 8.94 7.26
N ILE A 168 -21.43 10.23 7.00
CA ILE A 168 -20.45 11.29 7.31
C ILE A 168 -20.16 11.33 8.82
N GLN A 169 -21.21 11.28 9.66
CA GLN A 169 -21.07 11.25 11.11
C GLN A 169 -20.27 10.04 11.59
N HIS A 170 -20.51 8.87 11.00
CA HIS A 170 -19.78 7.65 11.33
C HIS A 170 -18.29 7.76 10.97
N LEU A 171 -17.98 8.18 9.74
CA LEU A 171 -16.59 8.38 9.30
C LEU A 171 -15.86 9.41 10.17
N TRP A 172 -16.53 10.53 10.47
CA TRP A 172 -15.97 11.57 11.34
C TRP A 172 -15.69 11.04 12.75
N LYS A 173 -16.62 10.27 13.33
CA LYS A 173 -16.43 9.64 14.64
C LYS A 173 -15.21 8.72 14.65
N GLN A 174 -15.06 7.85 13.65
CA GLN A 174 -13.90 6.94 13.57
C GLN A 174 -12.57 7.72 13.45
N MET A 175 -12.55 8.80 12.65
CA MET A 175 -11.36 9.66 12.54
C MET A 175 -11.02 10.35 13.86
N LEU A 176 -12.02 10.82 14.62
CA LEU A 176 -11.79 11.43 15.93
C LEU A 176 -11.26 10.42 16.95
N GLU A 177 -11.84 9.22 16.99
CA GLU A 177 -11.40 8.15 17.90
C GLU A 177 -9.98 7.66 17.58
N ALA A 178 -9.56 7.72 16.32
CA ALA A 178 -8.19 7.37 15.92
C ALA A 178 -7.14 8.41 16.39
N VAL A 179 -7.52 9.68 16.50
CA VAL A 179 -6.60 10.80 16.79
C VAL A 179 -6.53 11.14 18.29
N GLN A 180 -7.45 10.60 19.12
CA GLN A 180 -7.53 10.86 20.58
C GLN A 180 -6.63 9.99 21.47
#